data_AF-A0A842VD82-F1
#
_entry.id   AF-A0A842VD82-F1
#
_cell.length_a   1.000
_cell.length_b   1.000
_cell.length_c   1.000
_cell.angle_alpha   90.00
_cell.angle_beta   90.00
_cell.angle_gamma   90.00
#
_symmetry.space_group_name_H-M   'P 1'
#
loop_
_entity.id
_entity.type
_entity.pdbx_description
1 polymer ?
#
loop_
_entity_poly.entity_id
_entity_poly.type
_entity_poly.pdbx_seq_one_letter_code
_entity_poly.pdbx_strand_id
1 'polypeptide(L)'
;MDRIDPSFEIDGIGRVICKNHTKYLQFIDPDKDYFQDLYMEKKLTCLECGHYEIDNCYFSKSRIDTIEQQREKRKRYRCRTCGKKIDRMLSIIYKLFCKEFYDIEIPLICCECYEKIEAKEFKRYSKLKLDVFLLNIVACIYLLGLYFYFIVVLNLPLIVYLAILLPVSIALILLTLYIVYLSAKRIRYALKGLKYYKKYFQDQEKKKV
;
A
#
# COMPACT_ATOMS: atom_id res chain seq x y z
N MET A 1 27.18 -10.55 -26.34
CA MET A 1 27.17 -10.82 -24.89
C MET A 1 25.78 -11.34 -24.57
N ASP A 2 25.70 -12.54 -24.02
CA ASP A 2 24.42 -13.16 -23.69
C ASP A 2 23.76 -12.39 -22.55
N ARG A 3 22.51 -11.99 -22.78
CA ARG A 3 21.70 -11.26 -21.82
C ARG A 3 21.39 -12.20 -20.65
N ILE A 4 21.72 -11.78 -19.42
CA ILE A 4 21.41 -12.56 -18.23
C ILE A 4 20.01 -12.16 -17.74
N ASP A 5 19.08 -13.13 -17.81
CA ASP A 5 17.70 -12.92 -17.36
C ASP A 5 17.54 -13.18 -15.85
N PRO A 6 16.81 -12.31 -15.13
CA PRO A 6 16.57 -12.48 -13.70
C PRO A 6 15.54 -13.59 -13.45
N SER A 7 15.79 -14.41 -12.43
CA SER A 7 14.81 -15.38 -11.91
C SER A 7 14.23 -14.87 -10.59
N PHE A 8 12.90 -14.92 -10.48
CA PHE A 8 12.16 -14.43 -9.32
C PHE A 8 11.38 -15.56 -8.65
N GLU A 9 11.24 -15.45 -7.34
CA GLU A 9 10.39 -16.30 -6.51
C GLU A 9 9.43 -15.42 -5.70
N ILE A 10 8.19 -15.89 -5.54
CA ILE A 10 7.19 -15.25 -4.69
C ILE A 10 6.98 -16.14 -3.48
N ASP A 11 7.22 -15.61 -2.29
CA ASP A 11 7.04 -16.36 -1.06
C ASP A 11 5.57 -16.41 -0.59
N GLY A 12 5.32 -17.12 0.51
CA GLY A 12 3.97 -17.30 1.07
C GLY A 12 3.28 -16.01 1.51
N ILE A 13 4.01 -14.91 1.71
CA ILE A 13 3.45 -13.60 2.07
C ILE A 13 3.43 -12.61 0.90
N GLY A 14 3.83 -13.04 -0.30
CA GLY A 14 3.77 -12.23 -1.52
C GLY A 14 4.91 -11.22 -1.66
N ARG A 15 6.08 -11.50 -1.07
CA ARG A 15 7.35 -10.82 -1.38
C ARG A 15 7.94 -11.43 -2.64
N VAL A 16 8.45 -10.56 -3.51
CA VAL A 16 9.20 -10.99 -4.70
C VAL A 16 10.69 -10.97 -4.35
N ILE A 17 11.34 -12.11 -4.48
CA ILE A 17 12.75 -12.32 -4.19
C ILE A 17 13.47 -12.66 -5.48
N CYS A 18 14.62 -12.05 -5.73
CA CYS A 18 15.50 -12.42 -6.84
C CYS A 18 16.37 -13.61 -6.41
N LYS A 19 16.36 -14.71 -7.17
CA LYS A 19 17.18 -15.91 -6.87
C LYS A 19 18.68 -15.64 -6.89
N ASN A 20 19.09 -14.62 -7.64
CA ASN A 20 20.48 -14.22 -7.78
C ASN A 20 20.90 -13.13 -6.78
N HIS A 21 20.08 -12.83 -5.78
CA HIS A 21 20.46 -11.89 -4.72
C HIS A 21 21.54 -12.53 -3.83
N THR A 22 22.56 -11.75 -3.47
CA THR A 22 23.67 -12.20 -2.60
C THR A 22 23.24 -12.81 -1.26
N LYS A 23 22.06 -12.44 -0.75
CA LYS A 23 21.49 -12.90 0.51
C LYS A 23 20.24 -13.77 0.31
N TYR A 24 20.08 -14.37 -0.88
CA TYR A 24 18.89 -15.16 -1.23
C TYR A 24 18.49 -16.18 -0.14
N LEU A 25 19.45 -16.98 0.34
CA LEU A 25 19.22 -17.97 1.40
C LEU A 25 18.71 -17.35 2.70
N GLN A 26 19.18 -16.15 3.05
CA GLN A 26 18.71 -15.42 4.22
C GLN A 26 17.29 -14.87 4.02
N PHE A 27 16.77 -14.75 2.78
CA PHE A 27 15.41 -14.26 2.55
C PHE A 27 14.34 -15.35 2.66
N ILE A 28 14.68 -16.59 2.31
CA ILE A 28 13.75 -17.73 2.30
C ILE A 28 13.65 -18.49 3.64
N ASP A 29 14.36 -18.04 4.66
CA ASP A 29 14.37 -18.65 5.99
C ASP A 29 13.02 -18.45 6.73
N PRO A 30 12.35 -19.53 7.20
CA PRO A 30 11.02 -19.48 7.81
C PRO A 30 10.93 -18.85 9.20
N ASP A 31 12.02 -18.73 9.97
CA ASP A 31 11.97 -18.32 11.38
C ASP A 31 12.55 -16.91 11.63
N LYS A 32 11.89 -15.89 11.09
CA LYS A 32 12.25 -14.49 11.36
C LYS A 32 11.29 -13.79 12.28
N ASP A 33 11.83 -12.99 13.18
CA ASP A 33 11.01 -12.03 13.91
C ASP A 33 10.56 -10.87 13.01
N TYR A 34 9.52 -10.15 13.43
CA TYR A 34 8.95 -9.03 12.68
C TYR A 34 9.97 -7.92 12.36
N PHE A 35 10.92 -7.64 13.27
CA PHE A 35 11.93 -6.60 13.06
C PHE A 35 13.00 -7.03 12.07
N GLN A 36 13.38 -8.32 12.11
CA GLN A 36 14.27 -8.92 11.12
C GLN A 36 13.62 -8.87 9.74
N ASP A 37 12.35 -9.22 9.62
CA ASP A 37 11.62 -9.10 8.34
C ASP A 37 11.60 -7.67 7.82
N LEU A 38 11.29 -6.68 8.67
CA LEU A 38 11.29 -5.27 8.27
C LEU A 38 12.69 -4.80 7.84
N TYR A 39 13.73 -5.23 8.54
CA TYR A 39 15.11 -4.91 8.20
C TYR A 39 15.54 -5.58 6.88
N MET A 40 15.10 -6.82 6.65
CA MET A 40 15.34 -7.56 5.42
C MET A 40 14.58 -6.98 4.23
N GLU A 41 13.36 -6.47 4.42
CA GLU A 41 12.62 -5.74 3.38
C GLU A 41 13.38 -4.50 2.89
N LYS A 42 14.07 -3.79 3.80
CA LYS A 42 14.93 -2.66 3.41
C LYS A 42 16.15 -3.09 2.60
N LYS A 43 16.59 -4.34 2.73
CA LYS A 43 17.75 -4.90 2.02
C LYS A 43 17.39 -5.54 0.68
N LEU A 44 16.12 -5.89 0.44
CA LEU A 44 15.59 -6.39 -0.83
C LEU A 44 15.60 -5.31 -1.93
N THR A 45 16.80 -4.92 -2.32
CA THR A 45 17.09 -3.91 -3.33
C THR A 45 17.86 -4.57 -4.47
N CYS A 46 17.85 -3.93 -5.64
CA CYS A 46 18.72 -4.39 -6.72
C CYS A 46 20.18 -4.03 -6.52
N LEU A 47 20.51 -3.09 -5.62
CA LEU A 47 21.90 -2.70 -5.32
C LEU A 47 22.72 -3.86 -4.74
N GLU A 48 22.08 -4.73 -3.96
CA GLU A 48 22.70 -5.89 -3.34
C GLU A 48 22.68 -7.15 -4.24
N CYS A 49 22.23 -7.03 -5.49
CA CYS A 49 22.22 -8.13 -6.45
C CYS A 49 23.61 -8.26 -7.10
N GLY A 50 24.13 -9.48 -7.22
CA GLY A 50 25.41 -9.71 -7.93
C GLY A 50 25.37 -9.31 -9.41
N HIS A 51 24.17 -9.08 -9.94
CA HIS A 51 23.92 -8.57 -11.29
C HIS A 51 23.92 -7.05 -11.42
N TYR A 52 24.00 -6.30 -10.33
CA TYR A 52 23.98 -4.83 -10.37
C TYR A 52 25.27 -4.23 -10.93
N GLU A 53 26.40 -4.89 -10.67
CA GLU A 53 27.71 -4.47 -11.16
C GLU A 53 28.02 -5.01 -12.56
N ILE A 54 27.13 -5.84 -13.13
CA ILE A 54 27.28 -6.48 -14.44
C ILE A 54 26.24 -5.88 -15.40
N ASP A 55 26.66 -4.99 -16.30
CA ASP A 55 25.75 -4.31 -17.26
C ASP A 55 25.11 -5.24 -18.32
N ASN A 56 25.48 -6.52 -18.35
CA ASN A 56 24.85 -7.55 -19.18
C ASN A 56 23.53 -8.13 -18.60
N CYS A 57 23.12 -7.67 -17.41
CA CYS A 57 21.85 -8.03 -16.82
C CYS A 57 20.67 -7.29 -17.50
N TYR A 58 19.50 -7.95 -17.57
CA TYR A 58 18.27 -7.37 -18.13
C TYR A 58 17.95 -5.96 -17.62
N PHE A 59 18.14 -5.72 -16.32
CA PHE A 59 18.00 -4.40 -15.72
C PHE A 59 19.39 -3.79 -15.55
N SER A 60 19.82 -3.01 -16.55
CA SER A 60 21.04 -2.22 -16.45
C SER A 60 20.98 -1.28 -15.24
N LYS A 61 22.15 -0.87 -14.75
CA LYS A 61 22.25 0.07 -13.63
C LYS A 61 21.42 1.34 -13.85
N SER A 62 21.54 1.95 -15.04
CA SER A 62 20.79 3.15 -15.41
C SER A 62 19.26 2.96 -15.36
N ARG A 63 18.79 1.77 -15.73
CA ARG A 63 17.38 1.41 -15.69
C ARG A 63 16.90 1.22 -14.25
N ILE A 64 17.71 0.60 -13.40
CA ILE A 64 17.43 0.45 -11.95
C ILE A 64 17.35 1.83 -11.29
N ASP A 65 18.32 2.70 -11.54
CA ASP A 65 18.35 4.06 -10.99
C ASP A 65 17.10 4.87 -11.43
N THR A 66 16.68 4.69 -12.69
CA THR A 66 15.44 5.29 -13.20
C THR A 66 14.22 4.75 -12.44
N ILE A 67 14.13 3.44 -12.21
CA ILE A 67 13.01 2.84 -11.47
C ILE A 67 13.01 3.33 -10.01
N GLU A 68 14.18 3.44 -9.37
CA GLU A 68 14.36 3.97 -8.01
C GLU A 68 13.88 5.41 -7.90
N GLN A 69 14.35 6.29 -8.79
CA GLN A 69 13.87 7.68 -8.84
C GLN A 69 12.36 7.76 -9.06
N GLN A 70 11.80 6.88 -9.91
CA GLN A 70 10.36 6.81 -10.13
C GLN A 70 9.61 6.29 -8.90
N ARG A 71 10.17 5.35 -8.15
CA ARG A 71 9.60 4.78 -6.93
C ARG A 71 9.48 5.83 -5.82
N GLU A 72 10.50 6.67 -5.67
CA GLU A 72 10.50 7.77 -4.71
C GLU A 72 9.54 8.88 -5.12
N LYS A 73 9.67 9.35 -6.37
CA LYS A 73 8.97 10.56 -6.85
C LYS A 73 7.53 10.32 -7.31
N ARG A 74 7.14 9.10 -7.69
CA ARG A 74 5.83 8.84 -8.33
C ARG A 74 4.84 8.08 -7.46
N LYS A 75 3.57 8.51 -7.53
CA LYS A 75 2.40 7.84 -6.91
C LYS A 75 1.98 6.53 -7.61
N ARG A 76 2.77 5.99 -8.55
CA ARG A 76 2.36 4.91 -9.49
C ARG A 76 2.31 3.52 -8.84
N TYR A 77 3.27 3.21 -7.99
CA TYR A 77 3.36 1.88 -7.38
C TYR A 77 2.47 1.84 -6.14
N ARG A 78 1.23 1.44 -6.37
CA ARG A 78 0.23 1.25 -5.32
C ARG A 78 -0.34 -0.14 -5.39
N CYS A 79 -0.65 -0.65 -4.22
CA CYS A 79 -1.41 -1.86 -4.06
C CYS A 79 -2.75 -1.73 -4.80
N ARG A 80 -3.05 -2.67 -5.69
CA ARG A 80 -4.28 -2.68 -6.49
C ARG A 80 -5.52 -2.88 -5.62
N THR A 81 -5.36 -3.51 -4.46
CA THR A 81 -6.44 -3.81 -3.51
C THR A 81 -6.64 -2.68 -2.50
N CYS A 82 -5.63 -2.30 -1.71
CA CYS A 82 -5.81 -1.30 -0.65
C CYS A 82 -5.34 0.11 -1.00
N GLY A 83 -4.64 0.32 -2.13
CA GLY A 83 -4.14 1.63 -2.55
C GLY A 83 -2.93 2.17 -1.76
N LYS A 84 -2.41 1.40 -0.79
CA LYS A 84 -1.14 1.70 -0.09
C LYS A 84 0.00 1.78 -1.11
N LYS A 85 0.99 2.65 -0.84
CA LYS A 85 2.21 2.73 -1.66
C LYS A 85 2.96 1.40 -1.52
N ILE A 86 3.52 0.91 -2.63
CA ILE A 86 4.46 -0.21 -2.65
C ILE A 86 5.83 0.40 -2.94
N ASP A 87 6.75 0.20 -2.01
CA ASP A 87 8.15 0.64 -2.04
C ASP A 87 9.13 -0.53 -2.23
N ARG A 88 8.62 -1.78 -2.25
CA ARG A 88 9.42 -2.98 -2.52
C ARG A 88 9.90 -2.98 -3.97
N MET A 89 11.21 -2.77 -4.16
CA MET A 89 11.84 -2.61 -5.48
C MET A 89 11.67 -3.83 -6.36
N LEU A 90 11.94 -5.03 -5.81
CA LEU A 90 11.88 -6.28 -6.57
C LEU A 90 10.46 -6.59 -7.06
N SER A 91 9.42 -6.24 -6.30
CA SER A 91 8.03 -6.38 -6.76
C SER A 91 7.70 -5.47 -7.95
N ILE A 92 8.26 -4.26 -7.97
CA ILE A 92 8.09 -3.33 -9.09
C ILE A 92 8.83 -3.86 -10.32
N ILE A 93 10.06 -4.31 -10.14
CA ILE A 93 10.89 -4.89 -11.20
C ILE A 93 10.26 -6.13 -11.80
N TYR A 94 9.80 -7.06 -10.98
CA TYR A 94 9.12 -8.27 -11.43
C TYR A 94 7.90 -7.95 -12.29
N LYS A 95 7.08 -6.97 -11.84
CA LYS A 95 5.95 -6.49 -12.64
C LYS A 95 6.39 -5.95 -14.01
N LEU A 96 7.45 -5.14 -14.06
CA LEU A 96 7.94 -4.56 -15.31
C LEU A 96 8.50 -5.65 -16.24
N PHE A 97 9.27 -6.58 -15.68
CA PHE A 97 9.81 -7.74 -16.38
C PHE A 97 8.70 -8.57 -17.03
N CYS A 98 7.66 -8.94 -16.25
CA CYS A 98 6.58 -9.75 -16.78
C CYS A 98 5.75 -9.05 -17.86
N LYS A 99 5.58 -7.72 -17.74
CA LYS A 99 4.92 -6.93 -18.77
C LYS A 99 5.72 -6.88 -20.06
N GLU A 100 7.03 -6.71 -19.99
CA GLU A 100 7.86 -6.56 -21.20
C GLU A 100 8.15 -7.88 -21.89
N PHE A 101 8.32 -8.97 -21.14
CA PHE A 101 8.73 -10.25 -21.70
C PHE A 101 7.56 -11.15 -22.08
N TYR A 102 6.50 -11.16 -21.26
CA TYR A 102 5.36 -12.05 -21.46
C TYR A 102 4.07 -11.31 -21.86
N ASP A 103 4.10 -9.97 -21.95
CA ASP A 103 2.91 -9.13 -22.10
C ASP A 103 1.85 -9.36 -21.00
N ILE A 104 2.30 -9.78 -19.81
CA ILE A 104 1.41 -10.07 -18.67
C ILE A 104 1.42 -8.90 -17.68
N GLU A 105 0.25 -8.30 -17.47
CA GLU A 105 0.08 -7.26 -16.46
C GLU A 105 -0.12 -7.83 -15.05
N ILE A 106 0.99 -8.02 -14.32
CA ILE A 106 0.93 -8.46 -12.92
C ILE A 106 0.46 -7.30 -12.01
N PRO A 107 -0.56 -7.53 -11.15
CA PRO A 107 -1.00 -6.55 -10.17
C PRO A 107 0.03 -6.40 -9.05
N LEU A 108 0.26 -5.17 -8.58
CA LEU A 108 0.99 -4.96 -7.33
C LEU A 108 0.03 -5.18 -6.15
N ILE A 109 0.33 -6.13 -5.28
CA ILE A 109 -0.42 -6.41 -4.05
C ILE A 109 0.56 -6.28 -2.87
N CYS A 110 0.16 -5.69 -1.74
CA CYS A 110 1.00 -5.60 -0.54
C CYS A 110 0.89 -6.89 0.28
N CYS A 111 1.88 -7.20 1.12
CA CYS A 111 1.92 -8.43 1.92
C CYS A 111 0.62 -8.64 2.71
N GLU A 112 0.19 -7.62 3.46
CA GLU A 112 -1.06 -7.66 4.26
C GLU A 112 -2.31 -8.01 3.42
N CYS A 113 -2.37 -7.58 2.15
CA CYS A 113 -3.50 -7.95 1.29
C CYS A 113 -3.32 -9.32 0.66
N TYR A 114 -2.08 -9.69 0.32
CA TYR A 114 -1.75 -10.99 -0.26
C TYR A 114 -2.04 -12.10 0.75
N GLU A 115 -1.53 -12.00 1.98
CA GLU A 115 -1.81 -12.93 3.07
C GLU A 115 -3.30 -13.13 3.30
N LYS A 116 -4.09 -12.04 3.28
CA LYS A 116 -5.55 -12.14 3.45
C LYS A 116 -6.26 -12.74 2.24
N ILE A 117 -5.69 -12.64 1.04
CA ILE A 117 -6.19 -13.33 -0.14
C ILE A 117 -5.89 -14.83 -0.02
N GLU A 118 -4.64 -15.20 0.30
CA GLU A 118 -4.22 -16.60 0.50
C GLU A 118 -5.02 -17.29 1.61
N ALA A 119 -5.23 -16.60 2.74
CA ALA A 119 -6.03 -17.09 3.85
C ALA A 119 -7.56 -17.08 3.59
N LYS A 120 -8.02 -16.63 2.41
CA LYS A 120 -9.45 -16.48 2.05
C LYS A 120 -10.26 -15.56 2.98
N GLU A 121 -9.59 -14.67 3.70
CA GLU A 121 -10.21 -13.72 4.63
C GLU A 121 -10.39 -12.31 4.05
N PHE A 122 -9.90 -12.08 2.83
CA PHE A 122 -9.81 -10.74 2.23
C PHE A 122 -11.14 -9.98 2.21
N LYS A 123 -12.25 -10.68 1.93
CA LYS A 123 -13.59 -10.08 1.90
C LYS A 123 -14.02 -9.58 3.27
N ARG A 124 -13.82 -10.38 4.33
CA ARG A 124 -14.15 -10.02 5.72
C ARG A 124 -13.28 -8.85 6.17
N TYR A 125 -11.98 -8.98 5.95
CA TYR A 125 -10.98 -7.96 6.26
C TYR A 125 -11.28 -6.61 5.56
N SER A 126 -11.63 -6.63 4.27
CA SER A 126 -11.95 -5.42 3.51
C SER A 126 -13.22 -4.74 4.01
N LYS A 127 -14.24 -5.52 4.40
CA LYS A 127 -15.47 -4.98 5.02
C LYS A 127 -15.16 -4.29 6.35
N LEU A 128 -14.43 -4.97 7.24
CA LEU A 128 -14.06 -4.40 8.53
C LEU A 128 -13.27 -3.08 8.38
N LYS A 129 -12.36 -3.00 7.40
CA LYS A 129 -11.66 -1.73 7.10
C LYS A 129 -12.59 -0.64 6.59
N LEU A 130 -13.56 -0.97 5.74
CA LEU A 130 -14.56 -0.01 5.26
C LEU A 130 -15.41 0.51 6.43
N ASP A 131 -15.85 -0.37 7.31
CA ASP A 131 -16.66 -0.01 8.48
C ASP A 131 -15.89 0.93 9.41
N VAL A 132 -14.60 0.65 9.66
CA VAL A 132 -13.72 1.56 10.44
C VAL A 132 -13.60 2.93 9.79
N PHE A 133 -13.44 3.02 8.47
CA PHE A 133 -13.35 4.32 7.78
C PHE A 133 -14.68 5.08 7.80
N LEU A 134 -15.81 4.39 7.70
CA LEU A 134 -17.13 4.99 7.82
C LEU A 134 -17.39 5.49 9.24
N LEU A 135 -17.06 4.67 10.25
CA LEU A 135 -17.16 5.04 11.66
C LEU A 135 -16.34 6.29 11.97
N ASN A 136 -15.11 6.38 11.44
CA ASN A 136 -14.28 7.58 11.61
C ASN A 136 -14.95 8.84 11.03
N ILE A 137 -15.60 8.74 9.86
CA ILE A 137 -16.32 9.87 9.27
C ILE A 137 -17.50 10.28 10.16
N VAL A 138 -18.30 9.31 10.61
CA VAL A 138 -19.46 9.56 11.48
C VAL A 138 -19.02 10.19 12.80
N ALA A 139 -17.96 9.66 13.43
CA ALA A 139 -17.41 10.17 14.66
C ALA A 139 -16.91 11.61 14.51
N CYS A 140 -16.21 11.95 13.42
CA CYS A 140 -15.77 13.32 13.17
C CYS A 140 -16.95 14.29 13.01
N ILE A 141 -17.99 13.91 12.28
CA ILE A 141 -19.20 14.73 12.11
C ILE A 141 -19.91 14.92 13.45
N TYR A 142 -20.03 13.85 14.23
CA TYR A 142 -20.64 13.88 15.56
C TYR A 142 -19.88 14.81 16.52
N LEU A 143 -18.55 14.70 16.60
CA LEU A 143 -17.71 15.56 17.43
C LEU A 143 -17.79 17.03 17.00
N LEU A 144 -17.86 17.30 15.69
CA LEU A 144 -18.07 18.65 15.16
C LEU A 144 -19.45 19.20 15.58
N GLY A 145 -20.50 18.37 15.52
CA GLY A 145 -21.83 18.74 15.98
C GLY A 145 -21.89 19.04 17.48
N LEU A 146 -21.26 18.21 18.32
CA LEU A 146 -21.12 18.45 19.75
C LEU A 146 -20.39 19.76 20.05
N TYR A 147 -19.30 20.04 19.33
CA TYR A 147 -18.55 21.28 19.47
C TYR A 147 -19.43 22.51 19.24
N PHE A 148 -20.21 22.53 18.15
CA PHE A 148 -21.13 23.64 17.88
C PHE A 148 -22.27 23.73 18.89
N TYR A 149 -22.80 22.59 19.34
CA TYR A 149 -23.79 22.57 20.40
C TYR A 149 -23.29 23.24 21.69
N PHE A 150 -22.06 22.93 22.12
CA PHE A 150 -21.46 23.57 23.30
C PHE A 150 -21.28 25.08 23.13
N ILE A 151 -20.89 25.55 21.94
CA ILE A 151 -20.78 26.98 21.65
C ILE A 151 -22.11 27.70 21.86
N VAL A 152 -23.21 27.11 21.37
CA VAL A 152 -24.55 27.69 21.49
C VAL A 152 -25.02 27.72 22.95
N VAL A 153 -24.76 26.64 23.70
CA VAL A 153 -25.22 26.52 25.11
C VAL A 153 -24.44 27.45 26.05
N LEU A 154 -23.14 27.64 25.83
CA LEU A 154 -22.28 28.42 26.73
C LEU A 154 -22.57 29.93 26.70
N ASN A 155 -23.32 30.42 25.70
CA ASN A 155 -23.76 31.82 25.57
C ASN A 155 -22.66 32.85 25.91
N LEU A 156 -21.47 32.65 25.33
CA LEU A 156 -20.28 33.45 25.63
C LEU A 156 -20.38 34.86 25.06
N PRO A 157 -19.71 35.86 25.67
CA PRO A 157 -19.70 37.23 25.15
C PRO A 157 -19.10 37.28 23.74
N LEU A 158 -19.63 38.18 22.90
CA LEU A 158 -19.27 38.31 21.48
C LEU A 158 -17.76 38.45 21.25
N ILE A 159 -17.05 39.13 22.14
CA ILE A 159 -15.60 39.32 22.05
C ILE A 159 -14.85 37.98 22.14
N VAL A 160 -15.26 37.09 23.06
CA VAL A 160 -14.68 35.74 23.20
C VAL A 160 -15.00 34.88 21.98
N TYR A 161 -16.21 35.03 21.43
CA TYR A 161 -16.62 34.34 20.22
C TYR A 161 -15.72 34.71 19.02
N LEU A 162 -15.52 36.01 18.78
CA LEU A 162 -14.74 36.49 17.64
C LEU A 162 -13.23 36.27 17.81
N ALA A 163 -12.69 36.49 19.01
CA ALA A 163 -11.25 36.42 19.24
C ALA A 163 -10.72 34.99 19.35
N ILE A 164 -11.52 34.06 19.91
CA ILE A 164 -11.04 32.71 20.27
C ILE A 164 -11.84 31.62 19.56
N LEU A 165 -13.17 31.64 19.63
CA LEU A 165 -13.97 30.52 19.12
C LEU A 165 -13.98 30.46 17.59
N LEU A 166 -14.02 31.61 16.91
CA LEU A 166 -14.02 31.67 15.45
C LEU A 166 -12.77 31.03 14.81
N PRO A 167 -11.52 31.40 15.18
CA PRO A 167 -10.34 30.76 14.60
C PRO A 167 -10.24 29.27 14.95
N VAL A 168 -10.61 28.87 16.17
CA VAL A 168 -10.65 27.47 16.59
C VAL A 168 -11.68 26.67 15.77
N SER A 169 -12.87 27.25 15.55
CA SER A 169 -13.93 26.64 14.74
C SER A 169 -13.45 26.40 13.31
N ILE A 170 -12.81 27.40 12.70
CA ILE A 170 -12.26 27.30 11.35
C ILE A 170 -11.20 26.18 11.28
N ALA A 171 -10.26 26.17 12.23
CA ALA A 171 -9.22 25.13 12.27
C ALA A 171 -9.81 23.72 12.43
N LEU A 172 -10.81 23.56 13.31
CA LEU A 172 -11.47 22.29 13.58
C LEU A 172 -12.31 21.81 12.37
N ILE A 173 -12.99 22.72 11.68
CA ILE A 173 -13.70 22.42 10.42
C ILE A 173 -12.69 21.95 9.37
N LEU A 174 -11.59 22.66 9.16
CA LEU A 174 -10.58 22.30 8.17
C LEU A 174 -9.95 20.93 8.48
N LEU A 175 -9.64 20.67 9.76
CA LEU A 175 -9.13 19.37 10.20
C LEU A 175 -10.15 18.25 9.94
N THR A 176 -11.42 18.49 10.25
CA THR A 176 -12.51 17.53 10.02
C THR A 176 -12.66 17.21 8.54
N LEU A 177 -12.71 18.24 7.68
CA LEU A 177 -12.77 18.10 6.23
C LEU A 177 -11.57 17.30 5.69
N TYR A 178 -10.37 17.55 6.22
CA TYR A 178 -9.17 16.80 5.85
C TYR A 178 -9.26 15.32 6.22
N ILE A 179 -9.70 14.98 7.43
CA ILE A 179 -9.86 13.59 7.89
C ILE A 179 -10.94 12.87 7.07
N VAL A 180 -12.07 13.54 6.82
CA VAL A 180 -13.16 13.00 5.98
C VAL A 180 -12.65 12.76 4.56
N TYR A 181 -11.91 13.70 3.98
CA TYR A 181 -11.30 13.54 2.67
C TYR A 181 -10.36 12.33 2.60
N LEU A 182 -9.48 12.16 3.59
CA LEU A 182 -8.56 11.01 3.67
C LEU A 182 -9.32 9.69 3.80
N SER A 183 -10.34 9.64 4.66
CA SER A 183 -11.16 8.45 4.88
C SER A 183 -11.95 8.08 3.62
N ALA A 184 -12.60 9.05 2.98
CA ALA A 184 -13.29 8.87 1.70
C ALA A 184 -12.35 8.39 0.58
N LYS A 185 -11.11 8.88 0.56
CA LYS A 185 -10.07 8.40 -0.37
C LYS A 185 -9.70 6.94 -0.10
N ARG A 186 -9.53 6.55 1.17
CA ARG A 186 -9.25 5.14 1.55
C ARG A 186 -10.42 4.21 1.21
N ILE A 187 -11.66 4.64 1.45
CA ILE A 187 -12.88 3.92 1.06
C ILE A 187 -12.90 3.68 -0.45
N ARG A 188 -12.62 4.72 -1.26
CA ARG A 188 -12.55 4.58 -2.72
C ARG A 188 -11.53 3.53 -3.17
N TYR A 189 -10.36 3.45 -2.53
CA TYR A 189 -9.39 2.41 -2.83
C TYR A 189 -9.86 1.02 -2.39
N ALA A 190 -10.37 0.88 -1.18
CA ALA A 190 -10.88 -0.39 -0.66
C ALA A 190 -12.03 -0.94 -1.53
N LEU A 191 -12.95 -0.09 -1.99
CA LEU A 191 -14.02 -0.49 -2.91
C LEU A 191 -13.49 -0.94 -4.27
N LYS A 192 -12.52 -0.21 -4.84
CA LYS A 192 -11.85 -0.62 -6.08
C LYS A 192 -11.14 -1.96 -5.91
N GLY A 193 -10.47 -2.17 -4.78
CA GLY A 193 -9.83 -3.43 -4.44
C GLY A 193 -10.79 -4.58 -4.28
N LEU A 194 -11.94 -4.35 -3.65
CA LEU A 194 -12.98 -5.36 -3.51
C LEU A 194 -13.54 -5.76 -4.88
N LYS A 195 -13.80 -4.80 -5.78
CA LYS A 195 -14.20 -5.08 -7.18
C LYS A 195 -13.13 -5.90 -7.91
N TYR A 196 -11.86 -5.55 -7.73
CA TYR A 196 -10.74 -6.29 -8.32
C TYR A 196 -10.68 -7.74 -7.79
N TYR A 197 -10.75 -7.93 -6.47
CA TYR A 197 -10.77 -9.24 -5.84
C TYR A 197 -11.91 -10.13 -6.38
N LYS A 198 -13.14 -9.59 -6.44
CA LYS A 198 -14.29 -10.32 -6.97
C LYS A 198 -14.07 -10.81 -8.41
N LYS A 199 -13.46 -9.97 -9.26
CA LYS A 199 -13.25 -10.29 -10.68
C LYS A 199 -12.18 -11.35 -10.92
N TYR A 200 -11.10 -11.36 -10.13
CA TYR A 200 -9.91 -12.17 -10.42
C TYR A 200 -9.68 -13.35 -9.47
N PHE A 201 -10.25 -13.32 -8.26
CA PHE A 201 -10.00 -14.34 -7.22
C PHE A 201 -11.25 -15.11 -6.82
N GLN A 202 -12.42 -14.47 -6.78
CA GLN A 202 -13.65 -15.11 -6.28
C GLN A 202 -14.18 -16.24 -7.19
N ASP A 203 -14.01 -16.11 -8.52
CA ASP A 203 -14.49 -17.14 -9.46
C ASP A 203 -13.58 -18.38 -9.52
N GLN A 204 -12.33 -18.25 -9.07
CA GLN A 204 -11.40 -19.38 -8.94
C GLN A 204 -11.76 -20.27 -7.73
N GLU A 205 -12.36 -19.69 -6.69
CA GLU A 205 -12.83 -20.43 -5.50
C GLU A 205 -14.00 -21.36 -5.84
N LYS A 206 -14.91 -20.94 -6.74
CA LYS A 206 -16.08 -21.75 -7.13
C LYS A 206 -15.77 -22.93 -8.04
N LYS A 207 -14.61 -22.92 -8.72
CA LYS A 207 -14.19 -23.98 -9.66
C LYS A 207 -13.40 -25.10 -8.99
N LYS A 208 -13.04 -24.95 -7.71
CA LYS A 208 -12.29 -25.94 -6.92
C LYS A 208 -13.17 -26.68 -5.90
N VAL A 209 -14.50 -26.57 -6.03
CA VAL A 209 -15.49 -27.30 -5.23
C VAL A 209 -16.19 -28.29 -6.14
#